data_AF-A0A7L0S9J5-F1
#
_entry.id   AF-A0A7L0S9J5-F1
#
_cell.length_a   1.000
_cell.length_b   1.000
_cell.length_c   1.000
_cell.angle_alpha   90.00
_cell.angle_beta   90.00
_cell.angle_gamma   90.00
#
_symmetry.space_group_name_H-M   'P 1'
#
loop_
_entity.id
_entity.type
_entity.pdbx_description
1 polymer ?
#
loop_
_entity_poly.entity_id
_entity_poly.type
_entity_poly.pdbx_seq_one_letter_code
_entity_poly.pdbx_strand_id
1 'polypeptide(L)'
;VRKAPQKNPDPVPVRKRSTPMNPANIIRKTRAQNAVCQRPYRDRVIHLLALKNYKKPELLARLQKDGVNQKDKNCLGIILHQVASLNTKDNSYSLKDYLFKDIQKDWPGYNEIDKQSLELILSR
;
A
#
# COMPACT_ATOMS: atom_id res chain seq x y z
N VAL A 1 -57.43 15.10 -45.09
CA VAL A 1 -57.38 14.07 -44.01
C VAL A 1 -56.04 14.15 -43.29
N ARG A 2 -56.08 14.45 -41.98
CA ARG A 2 -55.20 14.02 -40.86
C ARG A 2 -53.73 14.50 -40.73
N LYS A 3 -53.54 15.31 -39.67
CA LYS A 3 -52.57 15.26 -38.54
C LYS A 3 -51.05 15.57 -38.75
N ALA A 4 -50.59 16.56 -37.98
CA ALA A 4 -49.20 16.77 -37.51
C ALA A 4 -48.86 15.81 -36.32
N PRO A 5 -47.75 15.95 -35.54
CA PRO A 5 -46.41 16.58 -35.69
C PRO A 5 -45.26 15.62 -35.23
N GLN A 6 -44.01 16.12 -35.06
CA GLN A 6 -43.06 15.86 -33.93
C GLN A 6 -41.56 15.65 -34.31
N LYS A 7 -40.80 16.74 -34.18
CA LYS A 7 -39.64 16.92 -33.27
C LYS A 7 -38.95 15.64 -32.74
N ASN A 8 -37.68 15.43 -33.06
CA ASN A 8 -36.70 14.75 -32.19
C ASN A 8 -35.27 15.22 -32.52
N PRO A 9 -34.53 15.79 -31.55
CA PRO A 9 -33.11 16.10 -31.69
C PRO A 9 -32.21 14.91 -31.32
N ASP A 10 -31.01 14.97 -31.87
CA ASP A 10 -29.82 14.12 -31.73
C ASP A 10 -29.59 13.43 -30.36
N PRO A 11 -29.23 12.12 -30.34
CA PRO A 11 -28.84 11.44 -29.10
C PRO A 11 -27.38 11.77 -28.74
N VAL A 12 -27.20 12.82 -27.94
CA VAL A 12 -25.93 13.10 -27.26
C VAL A 12 -25.60 11.93 -26.29
N PRO A 13 -24.35 11.40 -26.28
CA PRO A 13 -23.98 10.34 -25.35
C PRO A 13 -23.94 10.89 -23.92
N VAL A 14 -24.86 10.42 -23.07
CA VAL A 14 -24.79 10.59 -21.61
C VAL A 14 -23.51 9.93 -21.09
N ARG A 15 -22.44 10.71 -20.98
CA ARG A 15 -21.25 10.34 -20.21
C ARG A 15 -21.68 10.26 -18.74
N LYS A 16 -21.65 9.04 -18.21
CA LYS A 16 -21.92 8.74 -16.80
C LYS A 16 -21.11 9.65 -15.88
N ARG A 17 -21.84 10.56 -15.23
CA ARG A 17 -21.61 11.18 -13.91
C ARG A 17 -20.29 10.75 -13.26
N SER A 18 -19.18 11.35 -13.67
CA SER A 18 -17.97 11.38 -12.85
C SER A 18 -18.19 12.49 -11.85
N THR A 19 -18.54 12.12 -10.62
CA THR A 19 -18.41 13.04 -9.49
C THR A 19 -17.01 13.66 -9.57
N PRO A 20 -16.87 14.99 -9.48
CA PRO A 20 -15.55 15.61 -9.53
C PRO A 20 -14.76 15.11 -8.32
N MET A 21 -13.78 14.23 -8.56
CA MET A 21 -12.85 13.81 -7.53
C MET A 21 -12.14 15.06 -7.02
N ASN A 22 -12.38 15.39 -5.76
CA ASN A 22 -11.77 16.52 -5.09
C ASN A 22 -10.23 16.40 -5.19
N PRO A 23 -9.55 17.33 -5.90
CA PRO A 23 -8.10 17.23 -6.13
C PRO A 23 -7.31 17.27 -4.82
N ALA A 24 -7.85 17.88 -3.75
CA ALA A 24 -7.17 17.95 -2.45
C ALA A 24 -7.00 16.56 -1.80
N ASN A 25 -7.93 15.63 -2.04
CA ASN A 25 -7.84 14.28 -1.46
C ASN A 25 -6.88 13.37 -2.25
N ILE A 26 -6.77 13.58 -3.57
CA ILE A 26 -5.73 12.93 -4.39
C ILE A 26 -4.36 13.42 -3.96
N ILE A 27 -4.14 14.74 -3.83
CA ILE A 27 -2.84 15.31 -3.46
C ILE A 27 -2.36 14.79 -2.09
N ARG A 28 -3.24 14.72 -1.08
CA ARG A 28 -2.87 14.24 0.27
C ARG A 28 -2.51 12.75 0.27
N LYS A 29 -3.29 11.91 -0.41
CA LYS A 29 -3.01 10.46 -0.50
C LYS A 29 -1.75 10.17 -1.31
N THR A 30 -1.56 10.90 -2.42
CA THR A 30 -0.36 10.79 -3.25
C THR A 30 0.91 11.23 -2.51
N ARG A 31 0.87 12.25 -1.65
CA ARG A 31 2.05 12.66 -0.85
C ARG A 31 2.52 11.60 0.14
N ALA A 32 1.61 10.98 0.89
CA ALA A 32 1.97 9.93 1.84
C ALA A 32 2.43 8.65 1.11
N GLN A 33 1.74 8.26 0.02
CA GLN A 33 2.18 7.13 -0.81
C GLN A 33 3.53 7.40 -1.47
N ASN A 34 3.78 8.63 -1.92
CA ASN A 34 5.09 9.05 -2.43
C ASN A 34 6.16 8.97 -1.34
N ALA A 35 5.86 9.42 -0.12
CA ALA A 35 6.82 9.41 0.98
C ALA A 35 7.24 7.98 1.37
N VAL A 36 6.34 7.00 1.31
CA VAL A 36 6.67 5.57 1.50
C VAL A 36 7.40 4.99 0.28
N CYS A 37 6.96 5.33 -0.95
CA CYS A 37 7.62 4.89 -2.18
C CYS A 37 9.06 5.33 -2.32
N GLN A 38 9.39 6.52 -1.80
CA GLN A 38 10.73 7.09 -1.82
C GLN A 38 11.68 6.40 -0.83
N ARG A 39 11.17 5.59 0.10
CA ARG A 39 12.01 4.85 1.04
C ARG A 39 12.61 3.61 0.36
N PRO A 40 13.81 3.17 0.78
CA PRO A 40 14.42 1.97 0.22
C PRO A 40 13.49 0.76 0.36
N TYR A 41 13.48 -0.11 -0.66
CA TYR A 41 12.54 -1.23 -0.69
C TYR A 41 12.74 -2.19 0.51
N ARG A 42 13.99 -2.35 0.95
CA ARG A 42 14.33 -3.11 2.16
C ARG A 42 13.68 -2.52 3.42
N ASP A 43 13.79 -1.21 3.64
CA ASP A 43 13.12 -0.52 4.76
C ASP A 43 11.62 -0.71 4.71
N ARG A 44 11.00 -0.57 3.54
CA ARG A 44 9.55 -0.76 3.39
C ARG A 44 9.10 -2.14 3.84
N VAL A 45 9.88 -3.19 3.53
CA VAL A 45 9.61 -4.56 3.98
C VAL A 45 9.80 -4.70 5.49
N ILE A 46 10.89 -4.16 6.04
CA ILE A 46 11.18 -4.18 7.48
C ILE A 46 10.03 -3.54 8.27
N HIS A 47 9.60 -2.35 7.87
CA HIS A 47 8.55 -1.59 8.56
C HIS A 47 7.18 -2.27 8.49
N LEU A 48 6.88 -3.03 7.42
CA LEU A 48 5.66 -3.84 7.37
C LEU A 48 5.73 -5.04 8.31
N LEU A 49 6.84 -5.78 8.28
CA LEU A 49 7.04 -6.97 9.11
C LEU A 49 7.18 -6.65 10.61
N ALA A 50 7.60 -5.43 10.93
CA ALA A 50 7.65 -4.93 12.30
C ALA A 50 6.29 -4.89 12.98
N LEU A 51 5.21 -4.62 12.22
CA LEU A 51 3.86 -4.53 12.77
C LEU A 51 3.22 -5.90 12.93
N LYS A 52 3.43 -6.80 11.97
CA LYS A 52 2.90 -8.17 12.00
C LYS A 52 3.63 -9.08 11.03
N ASN A 53 3.45 -10.38 11.24
CA ASN A 53 3.88 -11.40 10.30
C ASN A 53 3.03 -11.35 9.02
N TYR A 54 3.66 -11.51 7.85
CA TYR A 54 2.98 -11.50 6.56
C TYR A 54 3.31 -12.73 5.73
N LYS A 55 2.35 -13.24 4.96
CA LYS A 55 2.62 -14.20 3.88
C LYS A 55 3.18 -13.47 2.66
N LYS A 56 4.05 -14.12 1.88
CA LYS A 56 4.64 -13.54 0.65
C LYS A 56 3.61 -12.90 -0.30
N PRO A 57 2.50 -13.56 -0.69
CA PRO A 57 1.52 -12.93 -1.58
C PRO A 57 0.80 -11.73 -0.95
N GLU A 58 0.50 -11.78 0.35
CA GLU A 58 -0.14 -10.67 1.07
C GLU A 58 0.79 -9.46 1.20
N LEU A 59 2.05 -9.71 1.52
CA LEU A 59 3.08 -8.67 1.59
C LEU A 59 3.27 -8.00 0.23
N LEU A 60 3.37 -8.80 -0.84
CA LEU A 60 3.50 -8.30 -2.20
C LEU A 60 2.29 -7.44 -2.60
N ALA A 61 1.07 -7.90 -2.31
CA ALA A 61 -0.15 -7.14 -2.59
C ALA A 61 -0.19 -5.81 -1.84
N ARG A 62 0.29 -5.77 -0.59
CA ARG A 62 0.40 -4.51 0.18
C ARG A 62 1.41 -3.56 -0.44
N LEU A 63 2.62 -4.05 -0.75
CA LEU A 63 3.67 -3.25 -1.39
C LEU A 63 3.22 -2.72 -2.77
N GLN A 64 2.43 -3.49 -3.52
CA GLN A 64 1.86 -3.06 -4.80
C GLN A 64 0.84 -1.94 -4.64
N LYS A 65 0.03 -1.93 -3.58
CA LYS A 65 -0.86 -0.80 -3.27
C LYS A 65 -0.09 0.47 -2.94
N ASP A 66 1.06 0.33 -2.30
CA ASP A 66 1.90 1.46 -1.95
C ASP A 66 2.66 2.03 -3.15
N GLY A 67 2.95 1.22 -4.17
CA GLY A 67 3.69 1.61 -5.38
C GLY A 67 5.05 0.91 -5.41
N VAL A 68 5.07 -0.34 -5.86
CA VAL A 68 6.30 -1.15 -5.98
C VAL A 68 6.61 -1.41 -7.45
N ASN A 69 7.87 -1.22 -7.85
CA ASN A 69 8.29 -1.45 -9.22
C ASN A 69 8.54 -2.93 -9.48
N GLN A 70 8.49 -3.35 -10.75
CA GLN A 70 8.69 -4.77 -11.10
C GLN A 70 10.04 -5.31 -10.64
N LYS A 71 11.12 -4.51 -10.75
CA LYS A 71 12.46 -4.89 -10.28
C LYS A 71 12.47 -5.25 -8.79
N ASP A 72 11.80 -4.46 -7.98
CA ASP A 72 11.69 -4.69 -6.53
C ASP A 72 10.90 -5.97 -6.23
N LYS A 73 9.83 -6.25 -6.97
CA LYS A 73 9.06 -7.51 -6.82
C LYS A 73 9.94 -8.74 -7.03
N ASN A 74 10.85 -8.70 -8.00
CA ASN A 74 11.80 -9.78 -8.25
C ASN A 74 12.82 -9.93 -7.10
N CYS A 75 13.20 -8.83 -6.45
CA CYS A 75 14.12 -8.83 -5.30
C CYS A 75 13.46 -9.19 -3.96
N LEU A 76 12.12 -9.19 -3.86
CA LEU A 76 11.40 -9.43 -2.60
C LEU A 76 11.81 -10.74 -1.91
N GLY A 77 12.03 -11.82 -2.66
CA GLY A 77 12.46 -13.10 -2.08
C GLY A 77 13.83 -13.02 -1.41
N ILE A 78 14.78 -12.33 -2.04
CA ILE A 78 16.14 -12.13 -1.52
C ILE A 78 16.08 -11.27 -0.25
N ILE A 79 15.29 -10.21 -0.28
CA ILE A 79 15.12 -9.31 0.87
C ILE A 79 14.49 -10.05 2.03
N LEU A 80 13.41 -10.82 1.80
CA LEU A 80 12.76 -11.62 2.83
C LEU A 80 13.72 -12.60 3.49
N HIS A 81 14.59 -13.26 2.72
CA HIS A 81 15.61 -14.14 3.29
C HIS A 81 16.60 -13.40 4.21
N GLN A 82 16.95 -12.15 3.85
CA GLN A 82 17.86 -11.33 4.64
C GLN A 82 17.21 -10.75 5.88
N VAL A 83 15.96 -10.27 5.79
CA VAL A 83 15.31 -9.48 6.85
C VAL A 83 14.29 -10.24 7.69
N ALA A 84 13.84 -11.40 7.23
CA ALA A 84 12.76 -12.14 7.85
C ALA A 84 13.10 -13.62 8.06
N SER A 85 12.47 -14.23 9.05
CA SER A 85 12.48 -15.67 9.27
C SER A 85 11.20 -16.26 8.67
N LEU A 86 11.34 -17.29 7.83
CA LEU A 86 10.20 -18.01 7.26
C LEU A 86 9.68 -19.03 8.27
N ASN A 87 8.42 -18.90 8.67
CA ASN A 87 7.72 -19.91 9.43
C ASN A 87 7.18 -20.99 8.48
N THR A 88 7.78 -22.17 8.52
CA THR A 88 7.41 -23.31 7.65
C THR A 88 6.04 -23.91 7.95
N LYS A 89 5.41 -23.57 9.09
CA LYS A 89 4.08 -24.08 9.45
C LYS A 89 2.95 -23.39 8.68
N ASP A 90 3.09 -22.09 8.41
CA ASP A 90 2.04 -21.26 7.79
C ASP A 90 2.54 -20.41 6.61
N ASN A 91 3.82 -20.53 6.25
CA ASN A 91 4.50 -19.75 5.21
C ASN A 91 4.45 -18.23 5.46
N SER A 92 4.40 -17.84 6.73
CA SER A 92 4.46 -16.44 7.17
C SER A 92 5.91 -16.03 7.43
N TYR A 93 6.22 -14.79 7.10
CA TYR A 93 7.52 -14.17 7.34
C TYR A 93 7.39 -13.28 8.57
N SER A 94 8.28 -13.47 9.55
CA SER A 94 8.41 -12.63 10.74
C SER A 94 9.71 -11.84 10.69
N LEU A 95 9.73 -10.60 11.18
CA LEU A 95 10.95 -9.80 11.21
C LEU A 95 12.01 -10.45 12.11
N LYS A 96 13.29 -10.41 11.71
CA LYS A 96 14.39 -10.89 12.56
C LYS A 96 14.67 -9.90 13.69
N ASP A 97 14.98 -10.41 14.88
CA ASP A 97 15.10 -9.60 16.11
C ASP A 97 16.12 -8.46 15.99
N TYR A 98 17.27 -8.70 15.35
CA TYR A 98 18.30 -7.67 15.21
C TYR A 98 17.90 -6.49 14.32
N LEU A 99 16.78 -6.56 13.59
CA LEU A 99 16.28 -5.46 12.76
C LEU A 99 15.30 -4.56 13.48
N PHE A 100 14.83 -4.92 14.68
CA PHE A 100 13.98 -4.01 15.45
C PHE A 100 14.68 -2.69 15.78
N LYS A 101 16.01 -2.69 15.87
CA LYS A 101 16.84 -1.48 16.03
C LYS A 101 16.87 -0.54 14.81
N ASP A 102 16.52 -1.04 13.62
CA ASP A 102 16.49 -0.28 12.36
C ASP A 102 15.14 0.39 12.11
N ILE A 103 14.16 0.16 12.98
CA ILE A 103 12.79 0.63 12.81
C ILE A 103 12.69 2.14 13.12
N GLN A 104 12.02 2.86 12.23
CA GLN A 104 11.79 4.30 12.35
C GLN A 104 10.40 4.58 12.92
N LYS A 105 10.33 5.24 14.08
CA LYS A 105 9.06 5.64 14.72
C LYS A 105 8.26 6.65 13.88
N ASP A 106 8.94 7.49 13.12
CA ASP A 106 8.35 8.48 12.20
C ASP A 106 8.22 7.98 10.76
N TRP A 107 8.08 6.67 10.58
CA TRP A 107 7.84 6.09 9.27
C TRP A 107 6.54 6.63 8.66
N PRO A 108 6.56 7.15 7.41
CA PRO A 108 5.40 7.79 6.80
C PRO A 108 4.22 6.83 6.54
N GLY A 109 4.45 5.52 6.61
CA GLY A 109 3.41 4.49 6.48
C GLY A 109 2.72 4.11 7.78
N TYR A 110 3.15 4.61 8.93
CA TYR A 110 2.55 4.32 10.23
C TYR A 110 1.48 5.34 10.59
N ASN A 111 0.29 4.84 10.93
CA ASN A 111 -0.73 5.62 11.62
C ASN A 111 -0.47 5.61 13.12
N GLU A 112 -1.19 6.41 13.88
CA GLU A 112 -1.05 6.48 15.34
C GLU A 112 -1.21 5.10 16.01
N ILE A 113 -2.16 4.29 15.53
CA ILE A 113 -2.39 2.91 15.99
C ILE A 113 -1.19 2.01 15.70
N ASP A 114 -0.58 2.16 14.51
CA ASP A 114 0.60 1.40 14.12
C ASP A 114 1.81 1.78 15.00
N LYS A 115 1.95 3.08 15.30
CA LYS A 115 3.00 3.60 16.20
C LYS A 115 2.86 3.06 17.62
N GLN A 116 1.65 3.05 18.18
CA GLN A 116 1.38 2.46 19.50
C GLN A 116 1.66 0.95 19.53
N SER A 117 1.21 0.23 18.49
CA SER A 117 1.48 -1.21 18.35
C SER A 117 2.97 -1.48 18.32
N LEU A 118 3.72 -0.66 17.58
CA LEU A 118 5.16 -0.78 17.47
C LEU A 118 5.87 -0.50 18.79
N GLU A 119 5.43 0.50 19.55
CA GLU A 119 5.98 0.80 20.87
C GLU A 119 5.86 -0.38 21.82
N LEU A 120 4.72 -1.06 21.83
CA LEU A 120 4.52 -2.28 22.63
C LEU A 120 5.44 -3.43 22.20
N ILE A 121 5.71 -3.56 20.91
CA ILE A 121 6.61 -4.59 20.36
C ILE A 121 8.07 -4.28 20.73
N LEU A 122 8.47 -3.01 20.66
CA LEU A 122 9.83 -2.55 20.96
C LEU A 122 10.15 -2.43 22.45
N SER A 123 9.12 -2.42 23.32
CA SER A 123 9.30 -2.33 24.77
C SER A 123 9.51 -3.69 25.45
N ARG A 124 9.58 -4.78 24.67
CA ARG A 124 9.89 -6.13 25.13
C ARG A 124 11.40 -6.39 25.14
#